data_AF-A0A401S165-F1
#
_entry.id   AF-A0A401S165-F1
#
_cell.length_a   1.000
_cell.length_b   1.000
_cell.length_c   1.000
_cell.angle_alpha   90.00
_cell.angle_beta   90.00
_cell.angle_gamma   90.00
#
_symmetry.space_group_name_H-M   'P 1'
#
loop_
_entity.id
_entity.type
_entity.pdbx_description
1 polymer ?
#
loop_
_entity_poly.entity_id
_entity_poly.type
_entity_poly.pdbx_seq_one_letter_code
_entity_poly.pdbx_strand_id
1 'polypeptide(L)'
;MHSISAIRRSCRYKEIMSFIKARNAVTSFIVKLDLFRRNIRRREFNQFLSLNNIAEDVTDDQLLIYSADIRALQDDMKIRFADHIEMEIPTWLTDPFISCAEEVDIRLQEEMTELQNDIAMRIRFSQMGEPLFWIQGATRCCFRLLSEEAKRFALPFPTSYLVEKGFSAIARVQDKTRNRMDVVQRGDLRLLLTKIEPDVYDLARQHEPQGSH
;
A
#
# COMPACT_ATOMS: atom_id res chain seq x y z
N MET A 1 -9.87 10.07 -17.75
CA MET A 1 -8.54 9.41 -17.80
C MET A 1 -7.51 9.93 -16.78
N HIS A 2 -7.65 11.14 -16.22
CA HIS A 2 -6.70 11.66 -15.21
C HIS A 2 -6.97 11.24 -13.75
N SER A 3 -8.17 10.79 -13.38
CA SER A 3 -8.46 10.33 -12.02
C SER A 3 -7.77 9.00 -11.66
N ILE A 4 -7.68 8.07 -12.63
CA ILE A 4 -6.83 6.87 -12.51
C ILE A 4 -5.36 7.29 -12.38
N SER A 5 -4.95 8.38 -13.02
CA SER A 5 -3.56 8.85 -12.97
C SER A 5 -3.12 9.35 -11.59
N ALA A 6 -4.05 9.77 -10.72
CA ALA A 6 -3.77 10.20 -9.35
C ALA A 6 -3.48 9.00 -8.43
N ILE A 7 -4.28 7.94 -8.53
CA ILE A 7 -3.98 6.63 -7.92
C ILE A 7 -2.66 6.09 -8.50
N ARG A 8 -2.47 6.19 -9.82
CA ARG A 8 -1.23 5.82 -10.53
C ARG A 8 -0.02 6.73 -10.20
N ARG A 9 -0.22 7.92 -9.62
CA ARG A 9 0.85 8.83 -9.15
C ARG A 9 1.26 8.46 -7.73
N SER A 10 0.29 8.13 -6.88
CA SER A 10 0.56 7.56 -5.55
C SER A 10 1.28 6.20 -5.64
N CYS A 11 0.91 5.35 -6.60
CA CYS A 11 1.56 4.06 -6.85
C CYS A 11 2.86 4.12 -7.66
N ARG A 12 3.40 5.32 -7.95
CA ARG A 12 4.56 5.48 -8.85
C ARG A 12 5.93 5.41 -8.17
N TYR A 13 5.95 5.26 -6.85
CA TYR A 13 7.19 5.12 -6.11
C TYR A 13 7.56 3.65 -5.95
N LYS A 14 8.85 3.35 -6.05
CA LYS A 14 9.49 2.07 -5.68
C LYS A 14 9.31 1.71 -4.19
N GLU A 15 8.44 2.43 -3.48
CA GLU A 15 8.14 2.24 -2.07
C GLU A 15 7.12 1.15 -1.89
N ILE A 16 7.36 0.30 -0.91
CA ILE A 16 6.38 -0.65 -0.40
C ILE A 16 5.18 0.16 0.11
N MET A 17 4.06 0.07 -0.60
CA MET A 17 2.80 0.64 -0.13
C MET A 17 2.27 -0.26 0.98
N SER A 18 2.05 0.23 2.20
CA SER A 18 1.37 -0.54 3.24
C SER A 18 -0.14 -0.51 3.06
N PHE A 19 -0.86 -1.43 3.70
CA PHE A 19 -2.33 -1.37 3.79
C PHE A 19 -2.82 -0.05 4.39
N ILE A 20 -2.11 0.49 5.39
CA ILE A 20 -2.40 1.80 5.99
C ILE A 20 -2.38 2.91 4.94
N LYS A 21 -1.29 2.99 4.16
CA LYS A 21 -1.14 4.02 3.12
C LYS A 21 -2.16 3.83 1.99
N ALA A 22 -2.45 2.59 1.60
CA ALA A 22 -3.45 2.27 0.59
C ALA A 22 -4.85 2.72 1.02
N ARG A 23 -5.27 2.38 2.24
CA ARG A 23 -6.53 2.86 2.84
C ARG A 23 -6.59 4.38 2.84
N ASN A 24 -5.56 5.05 3.35
CA ASN A 24 -5.54 6.51 3.43
C ASN A 24 -5.68 7.16 2.05
N ALA A 25 -5.03 6.59 1.02
CA ALA A 25 -5.14 7.06 -0.35
C ALA A 25 -6.56 6.88 -0.92
N VAL A 26 -7.18 5.71 -0.71
CA VAL A 26 -8.55 5.41 -1.15
C VAL A 26 -9.55 6.35 -0.45
N THR A 27 -9.50 6.42 0.88
CA THR A 27 -10.40 7.29 1.68
C THR A 27 -10.25 8.76 1.26
N SER A 28 -9.02 9.26 1.10
CA SER A 28 -8.77 10.62 0.62
C SER A 28 -9.36 10.84 -0.77
N PHE A 29 -9.24 9.87 -1.67
CA PHE A 29 -9.79 9.97 -3.02
C PHE A 29 -11.32 10.00 -3.02
N ILE A 30 -11.98 9.14 -2.23
CA ILE A 30 -13.44 9.14 -2.08
C ILE A 30 -13.96 10.47 -1.54
N VAL A 31 -13.27 11.05 -0.55
CA VAL A 31 -13.61 12.39 -0.02
C VAL A 31 -13.40 13.48 -1.07
N LYS A 32 -12.32 13.39 -1.86
CA LYS A 32 -12.06 14.33 -2.97
C LYS A 32 -13.14 14.27 -4.04
N LEU A 33 -13.71 13.10 -4.35
CA LEU A 33 -14.82 12.99 -5.31
C LEU A 33 -16.03 13.82 -4.88
N ASP A 34 -16.39 13.81 -3.58
CA ASP A 34 -17.47 14.67 -3.09
C ASP A 34 -17.12 16.17 -3.20
N LEU A 35 -15.88 16.54 -2.88
CA LEU A 35 -15.39 17.90 -3.06
C LEU A 35 -15.47 18.34 -4.53
N PHE A 36 -14.99 17.50 -5.46
CA PHE A 36 -15.04 17.77 -6.90
C PHE A 36 -16.47 17.95 -7.40
N ARG A 37 -17.39 17.10 -6.93
CA ARG A 37 -18.80 17.21 -7.25
C ARG A 37 -19.38 18.56 -6.81
N ARG A 38 -19.03 19.03 -5.60
CA ARG A 38 -19.46 20.34 -5.09
C ARG A 38 -18.87 21.49 -5.91
N ASN A 39 -17.61 21.41 -6.28
CA ASN A 39 -16.91 22.47 -7.00
C ASN A 39 -17.40 22.61 -8.45
N ILE A 40 -17.65 21.49 -9.15
CA ILE A 40 -18.25 21.51 -10.50
C ILE A 40 -19.61 22.22 -10.49
N ARG A 41 -20.45 21.96 -9.48
CA ARG A 41 -21.75 22.64 -9.35
C ARG A 41 -21.63 24.15 -9.08
N ARG A 42 -20.48 24.61 -8.59
CA ARG A 42 -20.15 26.03 -8.38
C ARG A 42 -19.41 26.65 -9.56
N ARG A 43 -19.22 25.90 -10.66
CA ARG A 43 -18.40 26.29 -11.81
C ARG A 43 -16.93 26.57 -11.46
N GLU A 44 -16.43 25.93 -10.39
CA GLU A 44 -15.02 25.98 -9.99
C GLU A 44 -14.28 24.76 -10.57
N PHE A 45 -13.58 24.94 -11.69
CA PHE A 45 -12.98 23.81 -12.44
C PHE A 45 -11.47 23.63 -12.26
N ASN A 46 -10.86 24.28 -11.26
CA ASN A 46 -9.40 24.24 -11.02
C ASN A 46 -8.80 22.82 -10.93
N GLN A 47 -9.60 21.84 -10.51
CA GLN A 47 -9.18 20.43 -10.39
C GLN A 47 -9.23 19.68 -11.73
N PHE A 48 -9.91 20.24 -12.73
CA PHE A 48 -10.15 19.67 -14.05
C PHE A 48 -9.71 20.64 -15.14
N LEU A 49 -8.39 20.72 -15.39
CA LEU A 49 -7.80 21.65 -16.37
C LEU A 49 -8.51 21.65 -17.73
N SER A 50 -8.88 20.47 -18.25
CA SER A 50 -9.60 20.36 -19.53
C SER A 50 -10.98 21.01 -19.48
N LEU A 51 -11.70 20.88 -18.36
CA LEU A 51 -13.01 21.50 -18.16
C LEU A 51 -12.86 23.01 -17.92
N ASN A 52 -11.81 23.41 -17.22
CA ASN A 52 -11.48 24.81 -16.96
C ASN A 52 -11.18 25.59 -18.26
N ASN A 53 -10.52 24.93 -19.22
CA ASN A 53 -10.20 25.53 -20.52
C ASN A 53 -11.43 25.83 -21.39
N ILE A 54 -12.55 25.15 -21.12
CA ILE A 54 -13.81 25.31 -21.87
C ILE A 54 -14.92 25.87 -20.97
N ALA A 55 -14.58 26.51 -19.86
CA ALA A 55 -15.53 26.86 -18.80
C ALA A 55 -16.75 27.66 -19.28
N GLU A 56 -16.55 28.53 -20.27
CA GLU A 56 -17.59 29.36 -20.89
C GLU A 56 -18.59 28.54 -21.73
N ASP A 57 -18.13 27.44 -22.33
CA ASP A 57 -18.94 26.57 -23.20
C ASP A 57 -19.73 25.52 -22.41
N VAL A 58 -19.49 25.39 -21.10
CA VAL A 58 -20.12 24.36 -20.27
C VAL A 58 -21.53 24.79 -19.85
N THR A 59 -22.51 24.02 -20.32
CA THR A 59 -23.94 24.19 -19.99
C THR A 59 -24.30 23.60 -18.62
N ASP A 60 -25.38 24.08 -18.02
CA ASP A 60 -25.87 23.55 -16.72
C ASP A 60 -26.28 22.06 -16.81
N ASP A 61 -26.81 21.62 -17.96
CA ASP A 61 -27.16 20.21 -18.20
C ASP A 61 -25.91 19.32 -18.19
N GLN A 62 -24.82 19.76 -18.81
CA GLN A 62 -23.53 19.05 -18.75
C GLN A 62 -22.99 18.99 -17.32
N LEU A 63 -23.12 20.07 -16.54
CA LEU A 63 -22.73 20.07 -15.13
C LEU A 63 -23.54 19.06 -14.30
N LEU A 64 -24.83 18.91 -14.59
CA LEU A 64 -25.68 17.92 -13.93
C LEU A 64 -25.20 16.50 -14.23
N ILE A 65 -24.86 16.21 -15.50
CA ILE A 65 -24.30 14.92 -15.92
C ILE A 65 -22.97 14.66 -15.21
N TYR A 66 -22.01 15.59 -15.26
CA TYR A 66 -20.71 15.41 -14.60
C TYR A 66 -20.85 15.21 -13.08
N SER A 67 -21.79 15.92 -12.44
CA SER A 67 -22.07 15.78 -11.02
C SER A 67 -22.62 14.38 -10.69
N ALA A 68 -23.51 13.85 -11.54
CA ALA A 68 -24.07 12.52 -11.42
C ALA A 68 -22.99 11.44 -11.62
N ASP A 69 -22.14 11.58 -12.64
CA ASP A 69 -21.04 10.65 -12.91
C ASP A 69 -20.04 10.58 -11.77
N ILE A 70 -19.66 11.73 -11.18
CA ILE A 70 -18.77 11.75 -10.01
C ILE A 70 -19.43 11.08 -8.81
N ARG A 71 -20.74 11.26 -8.60
CA ARG A 71 -21.48 10.56 -7.53
C ARG A 71 -21.47 9.05 -7.77
N ALA A 72 -21.81 8.59 -8.97
CA ALA A 72 -21.80 7.18 -9.32
C ALA A 72 -20.41 6.56 -9.12
N LEU A 73 -19.35 7.26 -9.55
CA LEU A 73 -17.97 6.84 -9.31
C LEU A 73 -17.63 6.78 -7.82
N GLN A 74 -18.11 7.73 -7.03
CA GLN A 74 -17.90 7.72 -5.58
C GLN A 74 -18.55 6.50 -4.94
N ASP A 75 -19.77 6.17 -5.35
CA ASP A 75 -20.52 5.03 -4.82
C ASP A 75 -19.86 3.70 -5.24
N ASP A 76 -19.43 3.56 -6.49
CA ASP A 76 -18.66 2.38 -6.94
C ASP A 76 -17.35 2.22 -6.14
N MET A 77 -16.62 3.31 -5.89
CA MET A 77 -15.39 3.28 -5.09
C MET A 77 -15.66 2.86 -3.65
N LYS A 78 -16.76 3.32 -3.03
CA LYS A 78 -17.14 2.89 -1.68
C LYS A 78 -17.45 1.39 -1.63
N ILE A 79 -18.16 0.88 -2.63
CA ILE A 79 -18.52 -0.55 -2.71
C ILE A 79 -17.26 -1.39 -2.95
N ARG A 80 -16.44 -1.01 -3.93
CA ARG A 80 -15.24 -1.75 -4.35
C ARG A 80 -14.17 -1.84 -3.26
N PHE A 81 -14.07 -0.81 -2.42
CA PHE A 81 -13.05 -0.71 -1.37
C PHE A 81 -13.67 -0.65 0.03
N ALA A 82 -14.85 -1.24 0.22
CA ALA A 82 -15.54 -1.26 1.51
C ALA A 82 -14.64 -1.84 2.61
N ASP A 83 -13.96 -2.94 2.32
CA ASP A 83 -12.97 -3.59 3.18
C ASP A 83 -11.84 -2.64 3.64
N HIS A 84 -11.33 -1.80 2.74
CA HIS A 84 -10.29 -0.83 3.07
C HIS A 84 -10.84 0.32 3.92
N ILE A 85 -12.07 0.75 3.66
CA ILE A 85 -12.70 1.87 4.37
C ILE A 85 -13.04 1.46 5.79
N GLU A 86 -13.65 0.29 5.95
CA GLU A 86 -14.09 -0.30 7.21
C GLU A 86 -12.94 -0.82 8.07
N MET A 87 -11.75 -1.03 7.49
CA MET A 87 -10.56 -1.43 8.23
C MET A 87 -10.24 -0.41 9.33
N GLU A 88 -10.33 -0.86 10.59
CA GLU A 88 -9.87 -0.11 11.74
C GLU A 88 -8.35 -0.24 11.85
N ILE A 89 -7.66 0.90 11.82
CA ILE A 89 -6.22 0.96 12.04
C ILE A 89 -6.01 1.44 13.48
N PRO A 90 -5.45 0.61 14.37
CA PRO A 90 -5.05 1.05 15.68
C PRO A 90 -4.18 2.31 15.62
N THR A 91 -4.52 3.32 16.41
CA THR A 91 -3.85 4.63 16.42
C THR A 91 -2.34 4.49 16.68
N TRP A 92 -1.97 3.55 17.55
CA TRP A 92 -0.58 3.26 17.89
C TRP A 92 0.28 2.76 16.72
N LEU A 93 -0.31 2.25 15.65
CA LEU A 93 0.44 1.87 14.44
C LEU A 93 0.92 3.09 13.66
N THR A 94 0.22 4.22 13.80
CA THR A 94 0.55 5.49 13.15
C THR A 94 1.56 6.26 13.99
N ASP A 95 1.36 6.33 15.30
CA ASP A 95 2.34 6.90 16.23
C ASP A 95 2.20 6.26 17.61
N PRO A 96 3.10 5.33 17.98
CA PRO A 96 3.03 4.66 19.27
C PRO A 96 3.44 5.59 20.43
N PHE A 97 4.11 6.72 20.19
CA PHE A 97 4.63 7.61 21.25
C PHE A 97 3.63 8.68 21.70
N ILE A 98 2.50 8.82 21.01
CA ILE A 98 1.40 9.71 21.40
C ILE A 98 0.10 8.96 21.70
N SER A 99 0.07 7.64 21.49
CA SER A 99 -1.11 6.81 21.72
C SER A 99 -1.27 6.45 23.20
N CYS A 100 -2.51 6.30 23.66
CA CYS A 100 -2.81 5.86 25.03
C CYS A 100 -2.55 4.35 25.16
N ALA A 101 -1.56 3.96 25.97
CA ALA A 101 -1.19 2.56 26.15
C ALA A 101 -2.33 1.76 26.80
N GLU A 102 -3.11 2.40 27.67
CA GLU A 102 -4.25 1.81 28.39
C GLU A 102 -5.43 1.48 27.47
N GLU A 103 -5.54 2.14 26.32
CA GLU A 103 -6.57 1.87 25.30
C GLU A 103 -6.17 0.73 24.34
N VAL A 104 -4.92 0.26 24.40
CA VAL A 104 -4.45 -0.87 23.59
C VAL A 104 -4.94 -2.19 24.22
N ASP A 105 -5.08 -3.24 23.41
CA ASP A 105 -5.33 -4.60 23.87
C ASP A 105 -4.40 -4.97 25.05
N ILE A 106 -4.98 -5.50 26.12
CA ILE A 106 -4.29 -5.85 27.38
C ILE A 106 -3.00 -6.65 27.16
N ARG A 107 -2.95 -7.48 26.12
CA ARG A 107 -1.78 -8.32 25.79
C ARG A 107 -0.60 -7.50 25.26
N LEU A 108 -0.83 -6.28 24.81
CA LEU A 108 0.17 -5.40 24.20
C LEU A 108 0.59 -4.26 25.13
N GLN A 109 -0.12 -4.03 26.24
CA GLN A 109 0.08 -2.83 27.08
C GLN A 109 1.46 -2.76 27.74
N GLU A 110 2.01 -3.90 28.16
CA GLU A 110 3.36 -3.99 28.73
C GLU A 110 4.42 -3.60 27.68
N GLU A 111 4.42 -4.26 26.52
CA GLU A 111 5.34 -3.92 25.42
C GLU A 111 5.14 -2.48 24.94
N MET A 112 3.91 -1.97 24.93
CA MET A 112 3.63 -0.57 24.57
C MET A 112 4.27 0.40 25.56
N THR A 113 4.12 0.13 26.85
CA THR A 113 4.68 0.98 27.91
C THR A 113 6.21 0.96 27.87
N GLU A 114 6.82 -0.21 27.67
CA GLU A 114 8.27 -0.33 27.49
C GLU A 114 8.75 0.43 26.24
N LEU A 115 8.05 0.26 25.12
CA LEU A 115 8.36 0.93 23.86
C LEU A 115 8.31 2.46 24.00
N GLN A 116 7.26 2.99 24.64
CA GLN A 116 7.07 4.43 24.82
C GLN A 116 8.14 5.08 25.70
N ASN A 117 8.71 4.31 26.64
CA ASN A 117 9.79 4.76 27.53
C ASN A 117 11.19 4.51 26.94
N ASP A 118 11.31 3.81 25.80
CA ASP A 118 12.59 3.59 25.11
C ASP A 118 12.92 4.77 24.17
N ILE A 119 13.85 5.62 24.63
CA ILE A 119 14.36 6.77 23.88
C ILE A 119 15.00 6.36 22.55
N ALA A 120 15.71 5.23 22.51
CA ALA A 120 16.36 4.75 21.29
C ALA A 120 15.32 4.33 20.25
N MET A 121 14.22 3.73 20.68
CA MET A 121 13.10 3.40 19.79
C MET A 121 12.38 4.63 19.28
N ARG A 122 12.21 5.66 20.11
CA ARG A 122 11.64 6.94 19.67
C ARG A 122 12.47 7.60 18.57
N ILE A 123 13.79 7.62 18.75
CA ILE A 123 14.72 8.14 17.73
C ILE A 123 14.62 7.29 16.45
N ARG A 124 14.62 5.96 16.56
CA ARG A 124 14.47 5.06 15.41
C ARG A 124 13.17 5.29 14.65
N PHE A 125 12.06 5.42 15.36
CA PHE A 125 10.75 5.71 14.76
C PHE A 125 10.80 7.03 13.97
N SER A 126 11.36 8.09 14.55
CA SER A 126 11.50 9.39 13.86
C SER A 126 12.35 9.34 12.58
N GLN A 127 13.31 8.40 12.50
CA GLN A 127 14.21 8.26 11.35
C GLN A 127 13.62 7.39 10.23
N MET A 128 12.83 6.36 10.57
CA MET A 128 12.28 5.39 9.60
C MET A 128 10.82 5.63 9.23
N GLY A 129 9.98 6.02 10.18
CA GLY A 129 8.52 6.06 10.05
C GLY A 129 7.86 4.69 9.83
N GLU A 130 6.54 4.69 9.71
CA GLU A 130 5.78 3.51 9.31
C GLU A 130 5.79 3.27 7.77
N PRO A 131 5.66 2.01 7.30
CA PRO A 131 5.55 0.77 8.09
C PRO A 131 6.90 0.18 8.52
N LEU A 132 8.02 0.76 8.07
CA LEU A 132 9.36 0.17 8.19
C LEU A 132 9.78 -0.08 9.64
N PHE A 133 9.42 0.83 10.54
CA PHE A 133 9.67 0.70 11.96
C PHE A 133 9.19 -0.64 12.54
N TRP A 134 7.98 -1.07 12.18
CA TRP A 134 7.33 -2.27 12.73
C TRP A 134 7.90 -3.58 12.18
N ILE A 135 8.46 -3.56 10.97
CA ILE A 135 9.04 -4.73 10.31
C ILE A 135 10.55 -4.84 10.52
N GLN A 136 11.19 -3.84 11.14
CA GLN A 136 12.62 -3.86 11.42
C GLN A 136 12.95 -4.94 12.47
N GLY A 137 14.09 -5.62 12.27
CA GLY A 137 14.54 -6.68 13.17
C GLY A 137 14.69 -6.26 14.63
N ALA A 138 15.19 -5.04 14.90
CA ALA A 138 15.34 -4.56 16.27
C ALA A 138 14.00 -4.42 17.01
N THR A 139 13.03 -3.71 16.39
CA THR A 139 11.67 -3.58 16.93
C THR A 139 11.01 -4.95 17.10
N ARG A 140 11.15 -5.83 16.10
CA ARG A 140 10.57 -7.18 16.13
C ARG A 140 11.12 -8.07 17.23
N CYS A 141 12.40 -7.92 17.58
CA CYS A 141 13.03 -8.71 18.63
C CYS A 141 12.68 -8.19 20.03
N CYS A 142 12.61 -6.87 20.20
CA CYS A 142 12.32 -6.25 21.49
C CYS A 142 10.82 -6.20 21.81
N PHE A 143 9.97 -6.02 20.80
CA PHE A 143 8.52 -5.81 20.94
C PHE A 143 7.77 -6.77 20.01
N ARG A 144 7.83 -8.06 20.36
CA ARG A 144 7.38 -9.14 19.48
C ARG A 144 5.88 -9.09 19.26
N LEU A 145 5.08 -8.89 20.32
CA LEU A 145 3.63 -8.88 20.23
C LEU A 145 3.14 -7.68 19.40
N LEU A 146 3.69 -6.49 19.65
CA LEU A 146 3.41 -5.30 18.86
C LEU A 146 3.79 -5.50 17.39
N SER A 147 4.99 -6.05 17.11
CA SER A 147 5.40 -6.32 15.73
C SER A 147 4.55 -7.37 15.04
N GLU A 148 4.10 -8.44 15.71
CA GLU A 148 3.21 -9.43 15.09
C GLU A 148 1.84 -8.84 14.74
N GLU A 149 1.27 -7.98 15.58
CA GLU A 149 0.01 -7.30 15.28
C GLU A 149 0.19 -6.29 14.14
N ALA A 150 1.27 -5.50 14.19
CA ALA A 150 1.59 -4.48 13.19
C ALA A 150 1.84 -5.06 11.79
N LYS A 151 2.39 -6.27 11.68
CA LYS A 151 2.64 -6.93 10.39
C LYS A 151 1.40 -7.01 9.52
N ARG A 152 0.21 -7.23 10.10
CA ARG A 152 -1.05 -7.34 9.35
C ARG A 152 -1.32 -6.09 8.51
N PHE A 153 -0.92 -4.92 9.02
CA PHE A 153 -1.11 -3.62 8.40
C PHE A 153 0.12 -3.12 7.64
N ALA A 154 1.31 -3.60 8.02
CA ALA A 154 2.59 -3.27 7.40
C ALA A 154 2.88 -4.08 6.12
N LEU A 155 2.11 -5.14 5.84
CA LEU A 155 2.26 -5.94 4.62
C LEU A 155 2.19 -5.06 3.37
N PRO A 156 3.06 -5.33 2.36
CA PRO A 156 3.01 -4.64 1.09
C PRO A 156 1.66 -4.89 0.41
N PHE A 157 0.89 -3.81 0.24
CA PHE A 157 -0.25 -3.78 -0.66
C PHE A 157 0.27 -3.94 -2.09
N PRO A 158 -0.13 -5.00 -2.83
CA PRO A 158 0.27 -5.17 -4.21
C PRO A 158 -0.33 -4.03 -5.03
N THR A 159 0.48 -3.03 -5.36
CA THR A 159 0.06 -1.97 -6.26
C THR A 159 -0.26 -2.55 -7.64
N SER A 160 -1.09 -1.87 -8.43
CA SER A 160 -1.30 -2.28 -9.83
C SER A 160 0.03 -2.42 -10.58
N TYR A 161 1.06 -1.65 -10.22
CA TYR A 161 2.41 -1.83 -10.74
C TYR A 161 3.02 -3.20 -10.39
N LEU A 162 2.93 -3.65 -9.14
CA LEU A 162 3.41 -4.98 -8.75
C LEU A 162 2.62 -6.09 -9.42
N VAL A 163 1.31 -5.89 -9.62
CA VAL A 163 0.44 -6.80 -10.35
C VAL A 163 0.81 -6.85 -11.84
N GLU A 164 0.93 -5.70 -12.52
CA GLU A 164 1.34 -5.58 -13.92
C GLU A 164 2.75 -6.14 -14.15
N LYS A 165 3.69 -5.84 -13.26
CA LYS A 165 5.06 -6.41 -13.26
C LYS A 165 5.01 -7.92 -13.02
N GLY A 166 4.15 -8.39 -12.13
CA GLY A 166 3.82 -9.80 -11.88
C GLY A 166 3.40 -10.52 -13.15
N PHE A 167 2.37 -10.02 -13.81
CA PHE A 167 1.87 -10.57 -15.07
C PHE A 167 2.92 -10.52 -16.19
N SER A 168 3.66 -9.41 -16.30
CA SER A 168 4.76 -9.28 -17.28
C SER A 168 5.88 -10.30 -17.03
N ALA A 169 6.22 -10.56 -15.76
CA ALA A 169 7.22 -11.55 -15.38
C ALA A 169 6.75 -12.98 -15.71
N ILE A 170 5.49 -13.31 -15.41
CA ILE A 170 4.88 -14.60 -15.74
C ILE A 170 4.88 -14.80 -17.26
N ALA A 171 4.43 -13.81 -18.04
CA ALA A 171 4.44 -13.87 -19.50
C ALA A 171 5.86 -14.12 -20.05
N ARG A 172 6.88 -13.44 -19.51
CA ARG A 172 8.28 -13.63 -19.90
C ARG A 172 8.82 -15.02 -19.57
N VAL A 173 8.44 -15.58 -18.41
CA VAL A 173 8.82 -16.95 -18.01
C VAL A 173 8.17 -17.98 -18.92
N GLN A 174 6.88 -17.82 -19.22
CA GLN A 174 6.13 -18.71 -20.11
C GLN A 174 6.65 -18.68 -21.56
N ASP A 175 7.02 -17.50 -22.08
CA ASP A 175 7.51 -17.35 -23.46
C ASP A 175 8.90 -17.96 -23.67
N LYS A 176 9.79 -17.91 -22.65
CA LYS A 176 11.17 -18.42 -22.76
C LYS A 176 11.37 -19.88 -22.39
N THR A 177 10.45 -20.50 -21.63
CA THR A 177 10.68 -21.84 -21.06
C THR A 177 9.48 -22.78 -21.22
N ARG A 178 9.33 -23.34 -22.43
CA ARG A 178 8.30 -24.35 -22.75
C ARG A 178 8.54 -25.75 -22.16
N ASN A 179 9.66 -25.98 -21.47
CA ASN A 179 9.97 -27.28 -20.89
C ASN A 179 9.96 -27.20 -19.35
N ARG A 180 8.79 -27.51 -18.78
CA ARG A 180 8.56 -27.83 -17.35
C ARG A 180 9.05 -26.78 -16.35
N MET A 181 8.22 -25.79 -16.02
CA MET A 181 8.49 -24.93 -14.87
C MET A 181 7.24 -24.73 -14.02
N ASP A 182 7.35 -25.13 -12.75
CA ASP A 182 6.39 -24.85 -11.68
C ASP A 182 6.72 -23.47 -11.08
N VAL A 183 6.09 -22.45 -11.65
CA VAL A 183 6.24 -21.02 -11.27
C VAL A 183 5.88 -20.78 -9.81
N VAL A 184 5.05 -21.64 -9.22
CA VAL A 184 4.55 -21.51 -7.85
C VAL A 184 5.55 -22.11 -6.85
N GLN A 185 6.14 -23.27 -7.14
CA GLN A 185 6.99 -23.97 -6.18
C GLN A 185 8.44 -23.47 -6.11
N ARG A 186 9.01 -22.94 -7.19
CA ARG A 186 10.45 -22.60 -7.26
C ARG A 186 10.82 -21.20 -6.77
N GLY A 187 9.83 -20.33 -6.53
CA GLY A 187 10.09 -18.97 -6.07
C GLY A 187 10.67 -18.02 -7.14
N ASP A 188 10.73 -18.44 -8.41
CA ASP A 188 11.26 -17.65 -9.54
C ASP A 188 10.56 -16.29 -9.67
N LEU A 189 9.23 -16.28 -9.48
CA LEU A 189 8.45 -15.05 -9.50
C LEU A 189 8.87 -14.08 -8.38
N ARG A 190 9.20 -14.60 -7.19
CA ARG A 190 9.68 -13.78 -6.06
C ARG A 190 11.03 -13.13 -6.37
N LEU A 191 11.95 -13.88 -6.99
CA LEU A 191 13.25 -13.34 -7.42
C LEU A 191 13.09 -12.27 -8.51
N LEU A 192 12.15 -12.46 -9.46
CA LEU A 192 11.89 -11.49 -10.53
C LEU A 192 11.20 -10.20 -10.05
N LEU A 193 10.36 -10.30 -9.03
CA LEU A 193 9.58 -9.17 -8.53
C LEU A 193 10.31 -8.35 -7.49
N THR A 194 11.21 -8.96 -6.72
CA THR A 194 11.97 -8.29 -5.64
C THR A 194 13.39 -7.92 -6.07
N LYS A 195 14.09 -7.16 -5.22
CA LYS A 195 15.55 -6.94 -5.33
C LYS A 195 16.33 -7.90 -4.43
N ILE A 196 15.72 -9.01 -4.04
CA ILE A 196 16.38 -9.99 -3.19
C ILE A 196 17.45 -10.66 -4.07
N GLU A 197 18.71 -10.43 -3.72
CA GLU A 197 19.81 -11.18 -4.30
C GLU A 197 19.85 -12.56 -3.63
N PRO A 198 19.83 -13.66 -4.39
CA PRO A 198 19.96 -14.98 -3.83
C PRO A 198 21.35 -15.11 -3.19
N ASP A 199 21.43 -15.66 -1.98
CA ASP A 199 22.70 -16.02 -1.36
C ASP A 199 23.24 -17.29 -2.03
N VAL A 200 23.99 -17.08 -3.11
CA VAL A 200 24.53 -18.15 -3.96
C VAL A 200 25.49 -19.03 -3.16
N TYR A 201 26.20 -18.47 -2.18
CA TYR A 201 27.18 -19.22 -1.39
C TYR A 201 26.49 -20.18 -0.42
N ASP A 202 25.44 -19.74 0.28
CA ASP A 202 24.66 -20.61 1.14
C ASP A 202 23.89 -21.67 0.35
N LEU A 203 23.33 -21.31 -0.81
CA LEU A 203 22.66 -22.25 -1.71
C LEU A 203 23.62 -23.31 -2.26
N ALA A 204 24.84 -22.91 -2.65
CA ALA A 204 25.87 -23.83 -3.13
C ALA A 204 26.37 -24.77 -2.03
N ARG A 205 26.43 -24.31 -0.78
CA ARG A 205 26.80 -25.16 0.37
C ARG A 205 25.74 -26.20 0.72
N GLN A 206 24.46 -25.90 0.50
CA GLN A 206 23.35 -26.83 0.74
C GLN A 206 23.21 -27.89 -0.36
N HIS A 207 23.89 -27.71 -1.50
CA HIS A 207 23.88 -28.66 -2.59
C HIS A 207 25.18 -29.46 -2.57
N GLU A 208 25.14 -30.70 -2.05
CA GLU A 208 26.27 -31.61 -2.22
C GLU A 208 26.48 -31.94 -3.71
N PRO A 209 27.74 -31.98 -4.20
CA PRO A 209 28.01 -32.42 -5.55
C PRO A 209 27.60 -33.89 -5.67
N GLN A 210 26.55 -34.17 -6.46
CA GLN A 210 26.31 -35.54 -6.90
C GLN A 210 27.52 -35.94 -7.73
N GLY A 211 28.37 -36.79 -7.16
CA GLY A 211 29.52 -37.34 -7.85
C GLY A 211 29.07 -37.99 -9.15
N SER A 212 29.62 -37.53 -10.27
CA SER A 212 29.42 -38.17 -11.57
C SER A 212 30.03 -39.57 -11.53
N HIS A 213 29.22 -40.59 -11.83
CA HIS A 213 29.67 -41.95 -12.11
C HIS A 213 30.18 -42.09 -13.55
#